data_AF-A0AB33L3H1-F1
#
_entry.id   AF-A0AB33L3H1-F1
#
_cell.length_a   1.000
_cell.length_b   1.000
_cell.length_c   1.000
_cell.angle_alpha   90.00
_cell.angle_beta   90.00
_cell.angle_gamma   90.00
#
_symmetry.space_group_name_H-M   'P 1'
#
loop_
_entity.id
_entity.type
_entity.pdbx_description
1 polymer ?
#
loop_
_entity_poly.entity_id
_entity_poly.type
_entity_poly.pdbx_seq_one_letter_code
_entity_poly.pdbx_strand_id
1 'polypeptide(L)'
;MNRKEAKLADKLLLELIKKENKDQLNWVNIYNLNFCETDSKKLKRLTYLIRKEQNELPDKLITGRNESLRPNEPHINDFKDSGGFYGIYKQRRKKRLTEILKISVAITTLGILIYSTFIKNSQTEKKIESKSIKSLHQIKNETSSTNMDTVNIKTIKSTATNNSNRSTSQ
;
A
#
# COMPACT_ATOMS: atom_id res chain seq x y z
N MET A 1 15.80 -5.53 15.50
CA MET A 1 17.27 -5.61 15.37
C MET A 1 17.73 -4.98 14.04
N ASN A 2 18.89 -4.31 14.00
CA ASN A 2 19.49 -3.79 12.75
C ASN A 2 20.44 -4.80 12.08
N ARG A 3 20.98 -4.48 10.88
CA ARG A 3 21.86 -5.40 10.11
C ARG A 3 23.14 -5.79 10.88
N LYS A 4 23.78 -4.83 11.53
CA LYS A 4 25.05 -5.06 12.26
C LYS A 4 24.79 -5.88 13.51
N GLU A 5 23.77 -5.50 14.28
CA GLU A 5 23.30 -6.22 15.46
C GLU A 5 22.95 -7.68 15.15
N ALA A 6 22.27 -7.94 14.02
CA ALA A 6 21.92 -9.30 13.61
C ALA A 6 23.16 -10.17 13.36
N LYS A 7 24.13 -9.66 12.61
CA LYS A 7 25.40 -10.38 12.37
C LYS A 7 26.19 -10.61 13.66
N LEU A 8 26.20 -9.62 14.55
CA LEU A 8 26.89 -9.72 15.83
C LEU A 8 26.20 -10.73 16.75
N ALA A 9 24.87 -10.76 16.76
CA ALA A 9 24.08 -11.72 17.52
C ALA A 9 24.38 -13.16 17.07
N ASP A 10 24.40 -13.39 15.75
CA ASP A 10 24.78 -14.69 15.18
C ASP A 10 26.21 -15.10 15.59
N LYS A 11 27.15 -14.15 15.55
CA LYS A 11 28.53 -14.40 15.99
C LYS A 11 28.61 -14.69 17.49
N LEU A 12 27.83 -13.99 18.31
CA LEU A 12 27.81 -14.19 19.76
C LEU A 12 27.29 -15.59 20.12
N LEU A 13 26.22 -16.05 19.48
CA LEU A 13 25.72 -17.42 19.66
C LEU A 13 26.77 -18.47 19.32
N LEU A 14 27.51 -18.27 18.23
CA LEU A 14 28.58 -19.18 17.82
C LEU A 14 29.73 -19.21 18.84
N GLU A 15 30.14 -18.05 19.36
CA GLU A 15 31.18 -17.99 20.39
C GLU A 15 30.71 -18.63 21.71
N LEU A 16 29.42 -18.53 22.05
CA LEU A 16 28.86 -19.23 23.21
C LEU A 16 28.98 -20.75 23.06
N ILE A 17 28.58 -21.33 21.93
CA ILE A 17 28.71 -22.78 21.68
C ILE A 17 30.18 -23.21 21.71
N LYS A 18 31.05 -22.47 21.01
CA LYS A 18 32.49 -22.81 20.99
C LYS A 18 33.07 -22.85 22.40
N LYS A 19 32.67 -21.92 23.26
CA LYS A 19 33.15 -21.83 24.64
C LYS A 19 32.56 -22.95 25.50
N GLU A 20 31.27 -23.25 25.34
CA GLU A 20 30.59 -24.39 25.97
C GLU A 20 31.32 -25.70 25.68
N ASN A 21 31.57 -25.99 24.40
CA ASN A 21 32.20 -27.22 23.94
C ASN A 21 33.68 -27.31 24.31
N LYS A 22 34.42 -26.20 24.22
CA LYS A 22 35.85 -26.17 24.56
C LYS A 22 36.09 -26.41 26.05
N ASP A 23 35.30 -25.77 26.90
CA ASP A 23 35.53 -25.79 28.34
C ASP A 23 34.63 -26.84 29.06
N GLN A 24 33.81 -27.58 28.31
CA GLN A 24 32.82 -28.55 28.82
C GLN A 24 31.91 -27.94 29.90
N LEU A 25 31.53 -26.68 29.71
CA LEU A 25 30.74 -25.91 30.68
C LEU A 25 29.26 -25.98 30.35
N ASN A 26 28.41 -26.20 31.35
CA ASN A 26 26.95 -26.05 31.18
C ASN A 26 26.50 -24.59 31.13
N TRP A 27 27.38 -23.65 31.51
CA TRP A 27 27.09 -22.22 31.63
C TRP A 27 28.29 -21.41 31.19
N VAL A 28 28.08 -20.49 30.26
CA VAL A 28 29.11 -19.65 29.67
C VAL A 28 28.98 -18.22 30.19
N ASN A 29 30.05 -17.72 30.81
CA ASN A 29 30.14 -16.31 31.19
C ASN A 29 30.45 -15.46 29.95
N ILE A 30 29.57 -14.51 29.63
CA ILE A 30 29.71 -13.69 28.42
C ILE A 30 30.99 -12.83 28.44
N TYR A 31 31.48 -12.44 29.63
CA TYR A 31 32.70 -11.64 29.76
C TYR A 31 33.97 -12.43 29.49
N ASN A 32 33.90 -13.77 29.55
CA ASN A 32 35.01 -14.67 29.27
C ASN A 32 35.07 -15.08 27.79
N LEU A 33 34.21 -14.50 26.94
CA LEU A 33 34.22 -14.74 25.51
C LEU A 33 35.30 -13.91 24.83
N ASN A 34 36.02 -14.51 23.89
CA ASN A 34 36.90 -13.80 22.96
C ASN A 34 36.08 -13.09 21.87
N PHE A 35 35.07 -12.32 22.28
CA PHE A 35 34.21 -11.56 21.38
C PHE A 35 34.82 -10.16 21.16
N CYS A 36 35.20 -9.89 19.91
CA CYS A 36 35.97 -8.70 19.50
C CYS A 36 35.36 -7.34 19.88
N GLU A 37 34.09 -7.30 20.28
CA GLU A 37 33.46 -6.10 20.84
C GLU A 37 33.49 -6.18 22.38
N THR A 38 34.59 -5.70 22.96
CA THR A 38 34.94 -5.80 24.39
C THR A 38 34.10 -4.93 25.34
N ASP A 39 33.15 -4.15 24.82
CA ASP A 39 32.30 -3.32 25.68
C ASP A 39 31.20 -4.19 26.33
N SER A 40 31.34 -4.43 27.63
CA SER A 40 30.38 -5.14 28.47
C SER A 40 28.94 -4.65 28.27
N LYS A 41 28.74 -3.34 28.05
CA LYS A 41 27.43 -2.74 27.81
C LYS A 41 26.85 -3.18 26.47
N LYS A 42 27.67 -3.25 25.42
CA LYS A 42 27.27 -3.76 24.10
C LYS A 42 26.92 -5.23 24.17
N LEU A 43 27.70 -6.03 24.89
CA LEU A 43 27.46 -7.46 25.06
C LEU A 43 26.12 -7.70 25.78
N LYS A 44 25.86 -6.99 26.88
CA LYS A 44 24.56 -7.03 27.57
C LYS A 44 23.40 -6.63 26.66
N ARG A 45 23.57 -5.54 25.90
CA ARG A 45 22.56 -5.09 24.93
C ARG A 45 22.30 -6.15 23.86
N LEU A 46 23.34 -6.79 23.35
CA LEU A 46 23.22 -7.81 22.32
C LEU A 46 22.50 -9.05 22.86
N THR A 47 22.86 -9.51 24.07
CA THR A 47 22.13 -10.57 24.79
C THR A 47 20.67 -10.21 24.99
N TYR A 48 20.36 -8.97 25.37
CA TYR A 48 18.98 -8.50 25.48
C TYR A 48 18.23 -8.54 24.13
N LEU A 49 18.89 -8.13 23.05
CA LEU A 49 18.30 -8.20 21.71
C LEU A 49 18.03 -9.64 21.27
N ILE A 50 18.97 -10.56 21.50
CA ILE A 50 18.77 -12.00 21.25
C ILE A 50 17.55 -12.50 22.03
N ARG A 51 17.45 -12.16 23.32
CA ARG A 51 16.31 -12.54 24.17
C ARG A 51 14.99 -11.99 23.68
N LYS A 52 14.98 -10.75 23.22
CA LYS A 52 13.79 -10.12 22.66
C LYS A 52 13.33 -10.86 21.40
N GLU A 53 14.27 -11.20 20.51
CA GLU A 53 13.96 -11.85 19.25
C GLU A 53 13.61 -13.33 19.43
N GLN A 54 14.23 -14.06 20.37
CA GLN A 54 13.91 -15.47 20.64
C GLN A 54 12.52 -15.66 21.29
N ASN A 55 11.87 -14.60 21.78
CA ASN A 55 10.47 -14.70 22.21
C ASN A 55 9.51 -14.93 21.04
N GLU A 56 9.93 -14.57 19.82
CA GLU A 56 9.18 -14.84 18.59
C GLU A 56 9.57 -16.19 17.96
N LEU A 57 10.56 -16.89 18.53
CA LEU A 57 11.00 -18.20 18.07
C LEU A 57 10.27 -19.31 18.84
N PRO A 58 10.01 -20.47 18.20
CA PRO A 58 9.41 -21.62 18.88
C PRO A 58 10.30 -22.12 20.01
N ASP A 59 11.62 -22.06 19.79
CA ASP A 59 12.62 -22.61 20.67
C ASP A 59 13.60 -21.54 21.15
N LYS A 60 13.95 -21.61 22.44
CA LYS A 60 14.93 -20.71 23.04
C LYS A 60 16.34 -21.13 22.64
N LEU A 61 17.07 -20.17 22.08
CA LEU A 61 18.48 -20.33 21.68
C LEU A 61 19.41 -20.24 22.89
N ILE A 62 19.12 -19.31 23.82
CA ILE A 62 19.89 -19.11 25.04
C ILE A 62 18.98 -18.97 26.26
N THR A 63 19.43 -19.52 27.38
CA THR A 63 18.77 -19.38 28.70
C THR A 63 19.75 -18.85 29.74
N GLY A 64 19.28 -18.52 30.95
CA GLY A 64 20.14 -18.05 32.05
C GLY A 64 20.03 -16.57 32.42
N ARG A 65 21.05 -16.08 33.14
CA ARG A 65 21.20 -14.66 33.51
C ARG A 65 21.95 -13.92 32.41
N ASN A 66 21.84 -12.58 32.37
CA ASN A 66 22.47 -11.80 31.28
C ASN A 66 23.98 -12.05 31.15
N GLU A 67 24.63 -12.39 32.26
CA GLU A 67 26.09 -12.55 32.35
C GLU A 67 26.53 -14.00 32.23
N SER A 68 25.62 -14.95 32.49
CA SER A 68 25.87 -16.39 32.47
C SER A 68 24.76 -17.06 31.67
N LEU A 69 25.11 -17.44 30.45
CA LEU A 69 24.21 -17.97 29.45
C LEU A 69 24.41 -19.46 29.29
N ARG A 70 23.32 -20.20 29.14
CA ARG A 70 23.33 -21.58 28.70
C ARG A 70 22.83 -21.63 27.25
N PRO A 71 23.73 -21.79 26.27
CA PRO A 71 23.33 -22.00 24.88
C PRO A 71 22.62 -23.35 24.72
N ASN A 72 21.76 -23.45 23.72
CA ASN A 72 21.13 -24.69 23.30
C ASN A 72 21.67 -25.03 21.91
N GLU A 73 22.80 -25.76 21.87
CA GLU A 73 23.55 -26.01 20.64
C GLU A 73 22.70 -26.55 19.48
N PRO A 74 21.88 -27.61 19.65
CA PRO A 74 21.04 -28.11 18.56
C PRO A 74 20.16 -27.02 17.95
N HIS A 75 19.44 -26.27 18.78
CA HIS A 75 18.52 -25.23 18.30
C HIS A 75 19.26 -24.04 17.69
N ILE A 76 20.44 -23.69 18.21
CA ILE A 76 21.26 -22.64 17.62
C ILE A 76 21.81 -23.08 16.24
N ASN A 77 22.19 -24.33 16.08
CA ASN A 77 22.66 -24.86 14.80
C ASN A 77 21.53 -24.86 13.76
N ASP A 78 20.35 -25.39 14.11
CA ASP A 78 19.17 -25.34 13.25
C ASP A 78 18.77 -23.90 12.90
N PHE A 79 18.81 -23.01 13.90
CA PHE A 79 18.54 -21.58 13.70
C PHE A 79 19.54 -20.94 12.73
N LYS A 80 20.83 -21.28 12.84
CA LYS A 80 21.87 -20.77 11.95
C LYS A 80 21.70 -21.29 10.52
N ASP A 81 21.33 -22.55 10.36
CA ASP A 81 21.08 -23.16 9.04
C ASP A 81 19.87 -22.53 8.35
N SER A 82 18.87 -22.08 9.13
CA SER A 82 17.76 -21.26 8.63
C SER A 82 18.16 -19.80 8.27
N GLY A 83 19.43 -19.43 8.48
CA GLY A 83 20.00 -18.11 8.17
C GLY A 83 20.17 -17.19 9.38
N GLY A 84 19.83 -17.64 10.59
CA GLY A 84 20.04 -16.92 11.85
C GLY A 84 19.27 -15.59 11.97
N PHE A 85 19.73 -14.72 12.87
CA PHE A 85 19.17 -13.38 13.05
C PHE A 85 19.33 -12.54 11.80
N TYR A 86 20.40 -12.73 11.03
CA TYR A 86 20.56 -12.05 9.74
C TYR A 86 19.49 -12.46 8.73
N GLY A 87 19.10 -13.73 8.71
CA GLY A 87 17.98 -14.26 7.93
C GLY A 87 16.66 -13.59 8.30
N ILE A 88 16.35 -13.53 9.59
CA ILE A 88 15.17 -12.81 10.12
C ILE A 88 15.16 -11.35 9.68
N TYR A 89 16.30 -10.65 9.82
CA TYR A 89 16.43 -9.26 9.39
C TYR A 89 16.11 -9.11 7.89
N LYS A 90 16.64 -10.00 7.05
CA LYS A 90 16.39 -9.99 5.59
C LYS A 90 14.92 -10.25 5.28
N GLN A 91 14.27 -11.19 5.97
CA GLN A 91 12.86 -11.50 5.79
C GLN A 91 11.96 -10.32 6.16
N ARG A 92 12.20 -9.68 7.32
CA ARG A 92 11.46 -8.48 7.75
C ARG A 92 11.63 -7.33 6.78
N ARG A 93 12.83 -7.13 6.23
CA ARG A 93 13.08 -6.10 5.22
C ARG A 93 12.28 -6.36 3.94
N LYS A 94 12.25 -7.62 3.46
CA LYS A 94 11.43 -8.01 2.30
C LYS A 94 9.94 -7.77 2.56
N LYS A 95 9.42 -8.19 3.73
CA LYS A 95 8.01 -8.01 4.10
C LYS A 95 7.60 -6.53 4.07
N ARG A 96 8.39 -5.65 4.70
CA ARG A 96 8.14 -4.20 4.66
C ARG A 96 8.17 -3.64 3.25
N LEU A 97 9.12 -4.07 2.41
CA LEU A 97 9.18 -3.64 1.02
C LEU A 97 7.92 -4.06 0.25
N THR A 98 7.46 -5.30 0.44
CA THR A 98 6.22 -5.80 -0.17
C THR A 98 5.00 -5.01 0.31
N GLU A 99 4.91 -4.67 1.60
CA GLU A 99 3.83 -3.83 2.15
C GLU A 99 3.84 -2.43 1.52
N ILE A 100 5.01 -1.80 1.41
CA ILE A 100 5.17 -0.49 0.75
C ILE A 100 4.77 -0.58 -0.73
N LEU A 101 5.18 -1.64 -1.43
CA LEU A 101 4.83 -1.85 -2.83
C LEU A 101 3.32 -2.00 -3.01
N LYS A 102 2.64 -2.74 -2.11
CA LYS A 102 1.17 -2.86 -2.14
C LYS A 102 0.49 -1.50 -2.00
N ILE A 103 0.94 -0.66 -1.07
CA ILE A 103 0.41 0.70 -0.88
C ILE A 103 0.69 1.55 -2.13
N SER A 104 1.89 1.47 -2.68
CA SER A 104 2.28 2.22 -3.88
C SER A 104 1.40 1.89 -5.08
N VAL A 105 1.11 0.60 -5.31
CA VAL A 105 0.20 0.15 -6.39
C VAL A 105 -1.22 0.68 -6.18
N ALA A 106 -1.72 0.71 -4.94
CA ALA A 106 -3.04 1.26 -4.65
C ALA A 106 -3.11 2.76 -4.97
N ILE A 107 -2.09 3.53 -4.56
CA ILE A 107 -2.00 4.97 -4.82
C ILE A 107 -1.92 5.26 -6.32
N THR A 108 -1.06 4.55 -7.07
CA THR A 108 -0.94 4.76 -8.51
C THR A 108 -2.22 4.40 -9.25
N THR A 109 -2.90 3.33 -8.85
CA THR A 109 -4.21 2.94 -9.42
C THR A 109 -5.25 4.03 -9.19
N LEU A 110 -5.32 4.59 -7.97
CA LEU A 110 -6.23 5.69 -7.66
C LEU A 110 -5.92 6.95 -8.49
N GLY A 111 -4.64 7.29 -8.65
CA GLY A 111 -4.20 8.42 -9.47
C GLY A 111 -4.59 8.27 -10.94
N ILE A 112 -4.42 7.08 -11.52
CA ILE A 112 -4.84 6.78 -12.90
C ILE A 112 -6.35 6.94 -13.04
N LEU A 113 -7.13 6.43 -12.09
CA LEU A 113 -8.58 6.57 -12.10
C LEU A 113 -8.99 8.04 -12.09
N ILE A 114 -8.48 8.85 -11.15
CA ILE A 114 -8.79 10.29 -11.07
C ILE A 114 -8.42 11.01 -12.38
N TYR A 115 -7.22 10.77 -12.90
CA TYR A 115 -6.75 11.37 -14.15
C TYR A 115 -7.66 10.99 -15.33
N SER A 116 -8.03 9.71 -15.43
CA SER A 116 -8.92 9.21 -16.48
C SER A 116 -10.31 9.85 -16.42
N THR A 117 -10.84 10.08 -15.21
CA THR A 117 -12.12 10.77 -15.01
C THR A 117 -12.02 12.23 -15.43
N PHE A 118 -10.93 12.92 -15.08
CA PHE A 118 -10.74 14.33 -15.45
C PHE A 118 -10.62 14.53 -16.97
N ILE A 119 -9.84 13.68 -17.66
CA ILE A 119 -9.75 13.74 -19.12
C ILE A 119 -11.10 13.42 -19.78
N LYS A 120 -11.79 12.37 -19.34
CA LYS A 120 -13.10 12.02 -19.89
C LYS A 120 -14.09 13.17 -19.72
N ASN A 121 -14.14 13.79 -18.53
CA ASN A 121 -15.06 14.90 -18.26
C ASN A 121 -14.75 16.12 -19.14
N SER A 122 -13.47 16.44 -19.33
CA SER A 122 -13.03 17.55 -20.21
C SER A 122 -13.36 17.35 -21.69
N GLN A 123 -13.41 16.10 -22.16
CA GLN A 123 -13.80 15.77 -23.54
C GLN A 123 -15.32 15.79 -23.73
N THR A 124 -16.11 15.35 -22.73
CA THR A 124 -17.57 15.48 -22.77
C THR A 124 -18.02 16.93 -22.81
N GLU A 125 -17.42 17.82 -22.03
CA GLU A 125 -17.73 19.26 -22.05
C GLU A 125 -17.43 19.88 -23.44
N LYS A 126 -16.23 19.66 -23.99
CA LYS A 126 -15.87 20.12 -25.34
C LYS A 126 -16.78 19.55 -26.45
N LYS A 127 -17.28 18.32 -26.28
CA LYS A 127 -18.18 17.66 -27.25
C LYS A 127 -19.62 18.18 -27.17
N ILE A 128 -20.09 18.59 -26.00
CA ILE A 128 -21.40 19.21 -25.81
C ILE A 128 -21.39 20.63 -26.37
N GLU A 129 -20.34 21.41 -26.08
CA GLU A 129 -20.19 22.79 -26.54
C GLU A 129 -20.13 22.87 -28.08
N SER A 130 -19.32 22.00 -28.71
CA SER A 130 -19.22 21.92 -30.18
C SER A 130 -20.48 21.42 -30.90
N LYS A 131 -21.32 20.60 -30.25
CA LYS A 131 -22.64 20.23 -30.78
C LYS A 131 -23.62 21.41 -30.70
N SER A 132 -23.63 22.14 -29.57
CA SER A 132 -24.54 23.28 -29.41
C SER A 132 -24.25 24.44 -30.37
N ILE A 133 -22.96 24.71 -30.65
CA ILE A 133 -22.54 25.75 -31.60
C ILE A 133 -22.86 25.33 -33.04
N LYS A 134 -22.71 24.05 -33.40
CA LYS A 134 -23.12 23.54 -34.72
C LYS A 134 -24.63 23.64 -34.94
N SER A 135 -25.45 23.32 -33.94
CA SER A 135 -26.90 23.50 -34.04
C SER A 135 -27.31 24.99 -34.12
N LEU A 136 -26.60 25.88 -33.40
CA LEU A 136 -26.89 27.32 -33.44
C LEU A 136 -26.56 27.93 -34.82
N HIS A 137 -25.47 27.50 -35.46
CA HIS A 137 -25.12 27.92 -36.82
C HIS A 137 -26.06 27.37 -37.89
N GLN A 138 -26.60 26.16 -37.69
CA GLN A 138 -27.58 25.57 -38.60
C GLN A 138 -28.92 26.34 -38.56
N ILE A 139 -29.37 26.74 -37.37
CA ILE A 139 -30.58 27.56 -37.18
C ILE A 139 -30.42 28.95 -37.82
N LYS A 140 -29.24 29.58 -37.68
CA LYS A 140 -28.98 30.92 -38.25
C LYS A 140 -28.87 30.93 -39.78
N ASN A 141 -28.47 29.81 -40.38
CA ASN A 141 -28.38 29.67 -41.84
C ASN A 141 -29.71 29.31 -42.50
N GLU A 142 -30.67 28.74 -41.76
CA GLU A 142 -32.03 28.45 -42.26
C GLU A 142 -32.96 29.68 -42.22
N THR A 143 -32.69 30.69 -41.38
CA THR A 143 -33.57 31.88 -41.25
C THR A 143 -33.31 32.99 -42.28
N SER A 144 -32.32 32.84 -43.17
CA SER A 144 -31.97 33.87 -44.18
C SER A 144 -32.36 33.51 -45.63
N SER A 145 -33.09 32.42 -45.84
CA SER A 145 -33.51 31.99 -47.18
C SER A 145 -35.01 31.66 -47.21
N THR A 146 -35.86 32.69 -47.19
CA THR A 146 -37.17 32.62 -47.87
C THR A 146 -37.69 34.05 -48.06
N ASN A 147 -37.29 34.66 -49.17
CA ASN A 147 -38.01 35.78 -49.76
C ASN A 147 -38.97 35.22 -50.81
N MET A 148 -40.18 35.79 -50.80
CA MET A 148 -41.10 35.94 -51.94
C MET A 148 -41.53 34.67 -52.69
N ASP A 149 -42.80 34.29 -52.57
CA ASP A 149 -43.72 34.56 -53.67
C ASP A 149 -45.19 34.37 -53.26
N THR A 150 -46.00 35.19 -53.92
CA THR A 150 -47.45 35.32 -53.81
C THR A 150 -48.20 34.10 -54.36
N VAL A 151 -49.42 33.87 -53.88
CA VAL A 151 -50.68 33.77 -54.67
C VAL A 151 -51.80 33.09 -53.85
N ASN A 152 -52.79 33.90 -53.50
CA ASN A 152 -54.25 33.72 -53.56
C ASN A 152 -54.83 32.29 -53.70
N ILE A 153 -55.84 31.93 -52.88
CA ILE A 153 -57.22 31.59 -53.34
C ILE A 153 -58.18 31.21 -52.17
N LYS A 154 -59.32 31.91 -52.19
CA LYS A 154 -60.71 31.62 -51.78
C LYS A 154 -61.05 31.20 -50.34
N THR A 155 -61.61 32.21 -49.67
CA THR A 155 -62.87 32.22 -48.93
C THR A 155 -63.83 31.06 -49.23
N ILE A 156 -64.15 30.26 -48.21
CA ILE A 156 -65.46 29.63 -48.06
C ILE A 156 -65.99 29.93 -46.66
N LYS A 157 -67.14 30.59 -46.67
CA LYS A 157 -68.00 30.94 -45.54
C LYS A 157 -68.86 29.71 -45.26
N SER A 158 -68.87 29.19 -44.04
CA SER A 158 -69.95 28.32 -43.56
C SER A 158 -70.23 28.58 -42.10
N THR A 159 -71.53 28.68 -41.87
CA THR A 159 -72.22 29.34 -40.77
C THR A 159 -72.39 28.40 -39.57
N ALA A 160 -72.60 29.02 -38.42
CA ALA A 160 -72.92 28.52 -37.08
C ALA A 160 -73.72 27.20 -36.97
N THR A 161 -73.53 26.47 -35.86
CA THR A 161 -74.60 26.25 -34.85
C THR A 161 -74.00 25.87 -33.48
N ASN A 162 -74.65 26.39 -32.44
CA ASN A 162 -74.43 26.27 -30.99
C ASN A 162 -74.32 24.86 -30.40
N ASN A 163 -73.64 24.75 -29.25
CA ASN A 163 -74.19 24.33 -27.94
C ASN A 163 -73.07 24.43 -26.88
N SER A 164 -73.11 25.40 -25.96
CA SER A 164 -73.78 25.41 -24.65
C SER A 164 -73.36 24.29 -23.69
N ASN A 165 -72.57 24.66 -22.67
CA ASN A 165 -72.71 24.38 -21.21
C ASN A 165 -71.32 24.59 -20.57
N ARG A 166 -71.01 25.69 -19.88
CA ARG A 166 -71.49 26.23 -18.59
C ARG A 166 -71.28 25.29 -17.39
N SER A 167 -70.19 25.52 -16.66
CA SER A 167 -70.13 25.72 -15.19
C SER A 167 -68.64 25.89 -14.79
N THR A 168 -68.11 27.11 -14.74
CA THR A 168 -67.86 27.92 -13.52
C THR A 168 -67.35 27.19 -12.28
N SER A 169 -66.16 27.63 -11.89
CA SER A 169 -65.49 27.66 -10.59
C SER A 169 -66.39 27.66 -9.36
N GLN A 170 -65.95 26.98 -8.31
CA GLN A 170 -65.44 27.59 -7.06
C GLN A 170 -64.80 26.52 -6.18
#